data_AF-A0A0Q5IHK9-F1
#
_entry.id   AF-A0A0Q5IHK9-F1
#
_cell.length_a   1.000
_cell.length_b   1.000
_cell.length_c   1.000
_cell.angle_alpha   90.00
_cell.angle_beta   90.00
_cell.angle_gamma   90.00
#
_symmetry.space_group_name_H-M   'P 1'
#
loop_
_entity.id
_entity.type
_entity.pdbx_description
1 polymer ?
#
loop_
_entity_poly.entity_id
_entity_poly.type
_entity_poly.pdbx_seq_one_letter_code
_entity_poly.pdbx_strand_id
1 'polypeptide(L)'
;MRNPALQAIVEAGLNRGDIPSLDQPWKSGSPFFQGHYAPDTDGLGALEHGTNAVATLPLTVGGRQVGVFAVALFGERAWSGADRAMLETVVRNLGLALERAEAVRTLAEEREALGTFAQFAEQANELQEVPALAQYATAVLQQVLSPGNTVYLEREGEVWQLRHVSGQLDPELEAALRGGVPAALPGFEVSFGRREPVFFEHWDPGELAPPVHFTAIATYPLFPQDHPAGMLSMALMDRPA
;
A
#
# COMPACT_ATOMS: atom_id res chain seq x y z
N MET A 1 13.82 28.29 -7.37
CA MET A 1 12.69 29.20 -7.71
C MET A 1 13.19 30.64 -7.74
N ARG A 2 12.49 31.62 -8.36
CA ARG A 2 12.93 33.05 -8.34
C ARG A 2 12.64 33.78 -7.01
N ASN A 3 11.90 33.15 -6.09
CA ASN A 3 11.58 33.71 -4.77
C ASN A 3 11.80 32.64 -3.68
N PRO A 4 12.81 32.80 -2.80
CA PRO A 4 13.15 31.80 -1.77
C PRO A 4 12.10 31.71 -0.65
N ALA A 5 11.38 32.80 -0.33
CA ALA A 5 10.32 32.76 0.67
C ALA A 5 9.14 31.92 0.19
N LEU A 6 8.77 32.03 -1.09
CA LEU A 6 7.74 31.19 -1.70
C LEU A 6 8.17 29.72 -1.71
N GLN A 7 9.43 29.45 -2.06
CA GLN A 7 9.96 28.08 -2.06
C GLN A 7 9.86 27.44 -0.68
N ALA A 8 10.25 28.15 0.39
CA ALA A 8 10.14 27.64 1.75
C ALA A 8 8.68 27.35 2.16
N ILE A 9 7.73 28.19 1.75
CA ILE A 9 6.30 27.96 2.01
C ILE A 9 5.80 26.72 1.26
N VAL A 10 6.20 26.53 0.00
CA VAL A 10 5.83 25.33 -0.77
C VAL A 10 6.45 24.06 -0.19
N GLU A 11 7.72 24.12 0.23
CA GLU A 11 8.43 22.99 0.84
C GLU A 11 7.87 22.61 2.23
N ALA A 12 7.41 23.60 3.00
CA ALA A 12 6.72 23.37 4.28
C ALA A 12 5.32 22.73 4.11
N GLY A 13 4.79 22.75 2.88
CA GLY A 13 3.47 22.28 2.55
C GLY A 13 2.41 23.38 2.62
N LEU A 14 1.43 23.27 1.73
CA LEU A 14 0.31 24.19 1.62
C LEU A 14 -0.96 23.51 2.15
N ASN A 15 -1.71 24.19 3.01
CA ASN A 15 -2.98 23.68 3.51
C ASN A 15 -4.03 23.70 2.38
N ARG A 16 -4.70 22.57 2.18
CA ARG A 16 -5.86 22.49 1.29
C ARG A 16 -7.05 23.20 1.91
N GLY A 17 -7.80 23.97 1.12
CA GLY A 17 -8.96 24.72 1.57
C GLY A 17 -8.69 26.18 1.96
N ASP A 18 -7.41 26.53 2.15
CA ASP A 18 -6.98 27.86 2.59
C ASP A 18 -6.42 28.70 1.43
N ILE A 19 -6.30 28.14 0.21
CA ILE A 19 -5.63 28.77 -0.93
C ILE A 19 -6.57 28.72 -2.14
N PRO A 20 -7.46 29.72 -2.29
CA PRO A 20 -8.47 29.73 -3.34
C PRO A 20 -7.91 29.54 -4.76
N SER A 21 -6.73 30.07 -5.07
CA SER A 21 -6.12 29.88 -6.39
C SER A 21 -5.76 28.44 -6.71
N LEU A 22 -5.53 27.59 -5.70
CA LEU A 22 -5.30 26.16 -5.85
C LEU A 22 -6.59 25.35 -5.66
N ASP A 23 -7.45 25.76 -4.72
CA ASP A 23 -8.67 25.02 -4.38
C ASP A 23 -9.73 25.11 -5.47
N GLN A 24 -9.86 26.24 -6.16
CA GLN A 24 -10.83 26.43 -7.23
C GLN A 24 -10.62 25.47 -8.42
N PRO A 25 -9.43 25.37 -9.04
CA PRO A 25 -9.21 24.41 -10.12
C PRO A 25 -9.33 22.97 -9.63
N TRP A 26 -8.94 22.67 -8.38
CA TRP A 26 -9.13 21.35 -7.77
C TRP A 26 -10.61 20.96 -7.65
N LYS A 27 -11.47 21.89 -7.20
CA LYS A 27 -12.90 21.61 -7.04
C LYS A 27 -13.63 21.57 -8.39
N SER A 28 -13.28 22.46 -9.31
CA SER A 28 -13.97 22.61 -10.59
C SER A 28 -13.49 21.67 -11.70
N GLY A 29 -12.26 21.15 -11.60
CA GLY A 29 -11.62 20.41 -12.69
C GLY A 29 -11.31 21.26 -13.92
N SER A 30 -11.38 22.59 -13.80
CA SER A 30 -11.13 23.53 -14.88
C SER A 30 -9.90 24.42 -14.59
N PRO A 31 -9.10 24.78 -15.61
CA PRO A 31 -8.02 25.75 -15.44
C PRO A 31 -8.50 27.10 -14.91
N PHE A 32 -7.73 27.69 -13.99
CA PHE A 32 -7.96 29.02 -13.47
C PHE A 32 -6.80 29.94 -13.83
N PHE A 33 -7.09 30.98 -14.62
CA PHE A 33 -6.11 31.94 -15.10
C PHE A 33 -6.44 33.34 -14.58
N GLN A 34 -5.53 33.88 -13.78
CA GLN A 34 -5.60 35.22 -13.23
C GLN A 34 -4.68 36.12 -14.04
N GLY A 35 -5.25 37.10 -14.76
CA GLY A 35 -4.49 38.11 -15.51
C GLY A 35 -3.91 39.22 -14.63
N HIS A 36 -4.48 39.40 -13.46
CA HIS A 36 -3.97 40.21 -12.35
C HIS A 36 -4.12 39.37 -11.07
N TYR A 37 -3.01 38.98 -10.47
CA TYR A 37 -3.01 38.23 -9.22
C TYR A 37 -3.36 39.17 -8.06
N ALA A 38 -4.34 38.79 -7.25
CA ALA A 38 -4.74 39.54 -6.07
C ALA A 38 -4.07 38.90 -4.83
N PRO A 39 -3.06 39.53 -4.22
CA PRO A 39 -2.27 38.91 -3.15
C PRO A 39 -3.09 38.52 -1.91
N ASP A 40 -4.14 39.29 -1.62
CA ASP A 40 -5.06 39.06 -0.50
C ASP A 40 -5.91 37.78 -0.65
N THR A 41 -5.93 37.18 -1.85
CA THR A 41 -6.78 36.01 -2.14
C THR A 41 -6.27 34.74 -1.47
N ASP A 42 -4.95 34.54 -1.46
CA ASP A 42 -4.33 33.28 -1.02
C ASP A 42 -3.58 33.40 0.30
N GLY A 43 -3.41 34.62 0.84
CA GLY A 43 -2.60 34.87 2.03
C GLY A 43 -1.11 34.52 1.85
N LEU A 44 -0.67 34.26 0.61
CA LEU A 44 0.70 33.93 0.27
C LEU A 44 1.53 35.21 0.13
N GLY A 45 1.94 35.78 1.27
CA GLY A 45 2.67 37.05 1.32
C GLY A 45 3.96 37.08 0.49
N ALA A 46 4.56 35.92 0.22
CA ALA A 46 5.70 35.80 -0.68
C ALA A 46 5.40 36.17 -2.15
N LEU A 47 4.13 36.17 -2.58
CA LEU A 47 3.71 36.54 -3.94
C LEU A 47 3.41 38.04 -4.09
N GLU A 48 3.34 38.80 -3.00
CA GLU A 48 2.96 40.23 -2.96
C GLU A 48 3.85 41.15 -3.79
N HIS A 49 5.13 40.81 -3.97
CA HIS A 49 6.10 41.69 -4.60
C HIS A 49 6.45 41.21 -6.02
N GLY A 50 5.59 41.57 -6.98
CA GLY A 50 5.91 41.50 -8.41
C GLY A 50 5.31 40.34 -9.19
N THR A 51 4.41 39.54 -8.60
CA THR A 51 3.59 38.56 -9.33
C THR A 51 2.42 39.28 -9.98
N ASN A 52 2.34 39.27 -11.31
CA ASN A 52 1.25 39.92 -12.03
C ASN A 52 0.17 38.94 -12.45
N ALA A 53 0.52 37.73 -12.87
CA ALA A 53 -0.45 36.77 -13.38
C ALA A 53 -0.15 35.37 -12.89
N VAL A 54 -1.18 34.60 -12.54
CA VAL A 54 -1.05 33.21 -12.06
C VAL A 54 -1.97 32.32 -12.86
N ALA A 55 -1.49 31.14 -13.24
CA ALA A 55 -2.26 30.08 -13.87
C ALA A 55 -2.18 28.84 -12.99
N THR A 56 -3.33 28.30 -12.63
CA THR A 56 -3.44 27.07 -11.84
C THR A 56 -4.33 26.09 -12.59
N LEU A 57 -3.79 24.91 -12.89
CA LEU A 57 -4.44 23.92 -13.73
C LEU A 57 -4.56 22.61 -12.95
N PRO A 58 -5.72 21.94 -12.95
CA PRO A 58 -5.86 20.66 -12.29
C PRO A 58 -5.09 19.59 -13.07
N LEU A 59 -4.30 18.80 -12.35
CA LEU A 59 -3.61 17.64 -12.89
C LEU A 59 -4.50 16.42 -12.69
N THR A 60 -4.96 15.85 -13.80
CA THR A 60 -5.84 14.67 -13.81
C THR A 60 -5.10 13.48 -14.40
N VAL A 61 -5.21 12.34 -13.74
CA VAL A 61 -4.63 11.05 -14.14
C VAL A 61 -5.76 10.00 -14.07
N GLY A 62 -6.05 9.32 -15.17
CA GLY A 62 -7.13 8.32 -15.21
C GLY A 62 -8.51 8.85 -14.80
N GLY A 63 -8.83 10.11 -15.11
CA GLY A 63 -10.09 10.76 -14.71
C GLY A 63 -10.17 11.22 -13.24
N ARG A 64 -9.12 10.97 -12.44
CA ARG A 64 -9.02 11.43 -11.05
C ARG A 64 -8.07 12.62 -10.95
N GLN A 65 -8.49 13.67 -10.25
CA GLN A 65 -7.59 14.78 -9.95
C GLN A 65 -6.58 14.37 -8.88
N VAL A 66 -5.29 14.54 -9.18
CA VAL A 66 -4.18 14.11 -8.32
C VAL A 66 -3.32 15.27 -7.83
N GLY A 67 -3.41 16.43 -8.48
CA GLY A 67 -2.78 17.65 -7.98
C GLY A 67 -3.23 18.91 -8.72
N VAL A 68 -2.51 20.00 -8.48
CA VAL A 68 -2.66 21.28 -9.19
C VAL A 68 -1.29 21.73 -9.66
N PHE A 69 -1.19 22.13 -10.93
CA PHE A 69 0.00 22.70 -11.54
C PHE A 69 -0.11 24.22 -11.56
N ALA A 70 0.80 24.92 -10.90
CA ALA A 70 0.77 26.37 -10.76
C ALA A 70 1.94 27.04 -11.49
N VAL A 71 1.67 28.11 -12.23
CA VAL A 71 2.66 28.96 -12.90
C VAL A 71 2.38 30.41 -12.57
N ALA A 72 3.40 31.12 -12.10
CA ALA A 72 3.36 32.55 -11.84
C ALA A 72 4.21 33.32 -12.87
N LEU A 73 3.65 34.39 -13.42
CA LEU A 73 4.36 35.39 -14.22
C LEU A 73 4.65 36.63 -13.38
N PHE A 74 5.89 37.12 -13.49
CA PHE A 74 6.36 38.29 -12.77
C PHE A 74 6.51 39.50 -13.70
N GLY A 75 6.33 40.72 -13.18
CA GLY A 75 6.32 41.96 -13.97
C GLY A 75 5.06 42.13 -14.84
N GLU A 76 4.98 43.12 -15.73
CA GLU A 76 3.74 43.52 -16.45
C GLU A 76 3.18 42.51 -17.49
N ARG A 77 3.63 41.25 -17.48
CA ARG A 77 3.21 40.24 -18.45
C ARG A 77 1.85 39.64 -18.10
N ALA A 78 0.95 39.58 -19.07
CA ALA A 78 -0.35 38.91 -18.97
C ALA A 78 -0.38 37.61 -19.78
N TRP A 79 -1.34 36.72 -19.46
CA TRP A 79 -1.55 35.47 -20.19
C TRP A 79 -2.12 35.72 -21.59
N SER A 80 -1.36 35.33 -22.63
CA SER A 80 -1.89 35.27 -23.99
C SER A 80 -2.70 33.99 -24.23
N GLY A 81 -3.47 33.94 -25.32
CA GLY A 81 -4.14 32.71 -25.75
C GLY A 81 -3.16 31.57 -26.06
N ALA A 82 -1.98 31.89 -26.59
CA ALA A 82 -0.93 30.91 -26.85
C ALA A 82 -0.34 30.34 -25.56
N ASP A 83 -0.11 31.18 -24.54
CA ASP A 83 0.39 30.72 -23.23
C ASP A 83 -0.61 29.74 -22.59
N ARG A 84 -1.92 30.06 -22.64
CA ARG A 84 -2.98 29.21 -22.08
C ARG A 84 -3.03 27.84 -22.77
N ALA A 85 -3.08 27.82 -24.11
CA ALA A 85 -3.12 26.59 -24.88
C ALA A 85 -1.86 25.72 -24.67
N MET A 86 -0.69 26.35 -24.53
CA MET A 86 0.55 25.65 -24.21
C MET A 86 0.48 25.01 -22.82
N LEU A 87 0.09 25.75 -21.78
CA LEU A 87 0.01 25.25 -20.41
C LEU A 87 -1.00 24.11 -20.28
N GLU A 88 -2.19 24.25 -20.87
CA GLU A 88 -3.19 23.18 -20.90
C GLU A 88 -2.64 21.92 -21.60
N THR A 89 -1.91 22.10 -22.71
CA THR A 89 -1.29 20.98 -23.43
C THR A 89 -0.20 20.29 -22.60
N VAL A 90 0.62 21.06 -21.90
CA VAL A 90 1.67 20.53 -21.01
C VAL A 90 1.04 19.71 -19.88
N VAL A 91 0.03 20.26 -19.20
CA VAL A 91 -0.64 19.59 -18.07
C VAL A 91 -1.37 18.33 -18.53
N ARG A 92 -2.05 18.38 -19.68
CA ARG A 92 -2.67 17.19 -20.27
C ARG A 92 -1.65 16.10 -20.59
N ASN A 93 -0.54 16.47 -21.23
CA ASN A 93 0.50 15.51 -21.58
C ASN A 93 1.21 14.95 -20.34
N LEU A 94 1.38 15.76 -19.29
CA LEU A 94 1.87 15.30 -17.99
C LEU A 94 0.93 14.27 -17.36
N GLY A 95 -0.38 14.53 -17.37
CA GLY A 95 -1.39 13.57 -16.90
C GLY A 95 -1.29 12.23 -17.63
N LEU A 96 -1.21 12.24 -18.95
CA LEU A 96 -1.04 11.03 -19.77
C LEU A 96 0.29 10.30 -19.49
N ALA A 97 1.38 11.04 -19.26
CA ALA A 97 2.67 10.44 -18.94
C ALA A 97 2.65 9.75 -17.57
N LEU A 98 2.02 10.38 -16.57
CA LEU A 98 1.85 9.80 -15.24
C LEU A 98 0.95 8.56 -15.28
N GLU A 99 -0.15 8.61 -16.03
CA GLU A 99 -1.03 7.45 -16.23
C GLU A 99 -0.28 6.25 -16.80
N ARG A 100 0.57 6.49 -17.81
CA ARG A 100 1.42 5.44 -18.39
C ARG A 100 2.45 4.91 -17.40
N ALA A 101 3.09 5.79 -16.62
CA ALA A 101 4.07 5.40 -15.64
C ALA A 101 3.45 4.54 -14.52
N GLU A 102 2.26 4.92 -14.04
CA GLU A 102 1.49 4.14 -13.06
C GLU A 102 1.11 2.77 -13.62
N ALA A 103 0.59 2.71 -14.85
CA ALA A 103 0.23 1.45 -15.49
C ALA A 103 1.45 0.52 -15.69
N VAL A 104 2.59 1.06 -16.13
CA VAL A 104 3.83 0.28 -16.28
C VAL A 104 4.33 -0.25 -14.93
N ARG A 105 4.28 0.58 -13.88
CA ARG A 105 4.66 0.15 -12.52
C ARG A 105 3.76 -0.99 -12.03
N THR A 106 2.44 -0.83 -12.14
CA THR A 106 1.49 -1.88 -11.74
C THR A 106 1.70 -3.17 -12.52
N LEU A 107 1.89 -3.09 -13.84
CA LEU A 107 2.19 -4.28 -14.65
C LEU A 107 3.51 -4.94 -14.27
N ALA A 108 4.53 -4.17 -13.86
CA ALA A 108 5.79 -4.72 -13.39
C ALA A 108 5.62 -5.46 -12.05
N GLU A 109 4.88 -4.87 -11.11
CA GLU A 109 4.53 -5.47 -9.82
C GLU A 109 3.73 -6.77 -9.99
N GLU A 110 2.73 -6.78 -10.88
CA GLU A 110 1.96 -7.99 -11.22
C GLU A 110 2.82 -9.08 -11.85
N ARG A 111 3.73 -8.71 -12.78
CA ARG A 111 4.64 -9.67 -13.42
C ARG A 111 5.62 -10.28 -12.44
N GLU A 112 6.15 -9.47 -11.52
CA GLU A 112 7.04 -9.96 -10.46
C GLU A 112 6.31 -10.97 -9.57
N ALA A 113 5.11 -10.63 -9.10
CA ALA A 113 4.29 -11.53 -8.29
C ALA A 113 3.96 -12.85 -9.02
N LEU A 114 3.57 -12.78 -10.30
CA LEU A 114 3.31 -13.97 -11.12
C LEU A 114 4.58 -14.80 -11.36
N GLY A 115 5.73 -14.16 -11.58
CA GLY A 115 7.01 -14.84 -11.76
C GLY A 115 7.42 -15.61 -10.50
N THR A 116 7.26 -14.99 -9.33
CA THR A 116 7.48 -15.67 -8.05
C THR A 116 6.53 -16.85 -7.86
N PHE A 117 5.24 -16.71 -8.20
CA PHE A 117 4.28 -17.80 -8.10
C PHE A 117 4.59 -18.96 -9.08
N ALA A 118 5.00 -18.66 -10.31
CA ALA A 118 5.38 -19.67 -11.29
C ALA A 118 6.61 -20.47 -10.83
N GLN A 119 7.63 -19.78 -10.30
CA GLN A 119 8.79 -20.42 -9.69
C GLN A 119 8.37 -21.32 -8.51
N PHE A 120 7.39 -20.88 -7.72
CA PHE A 120 6.81 -21.70 -6.67
C PHE A 120 6.15 -22.96 -7.19
N ALA A 121 5.30 -22.86 -8.22
CA ALA A 121 4.63 -24.02 -8.79
C ALA A 121 5.62 -25.04 -9.36
N GLU A 122 6.70 -24.58 -10.00
CA GLU A 122 7.77 -25.45 -10.52
C GLU A 122 8.52 -26.17 -9.41
N GLN A 123 9.02 -25.44 -8.40
CA GLN A 123 9.74 -26.05 -7.28
C GLN A 123 8.83 -26.94 -6.43
N ALA A 124 7.55 -26.57 -6.30
CA ALA A 124 6.59 -27.40 -5.61
C ALA A 124 6.32 -28.73 -6.33
N ASN A 125 6.44 -28.77 -7.65
CA ASN A 125 6.30 -30.00 -8.42
C ASN A 125 7.52 -30.94 -8.26
N GLU A 126 8.68 -30.41 -7.90
CA GLU A 126 9.90 -31.20 -7.63
C GLU A 126 9.95 -31.74 -6.18
N LEU A 127 9.34 -31.02 -5.25
CA LEU A 127 9.29 -31.39 -3.84
C LEU A 127 8.18 -32.41 -3.57
N GLN A 128 8.56 -33.65 -3.27
CA GLN A 128 7.60 -34.72 -2.94
C GLN A 128 7.17 -34.73 -1.46
N GLU A 129 7.84 -33.94 -0.62
CA GLU A 129 7.65 -33.92 0.83
C GLU A 129 6.91 -32.64 1.27
N VAL A 130 5.78 -32.81 1.96
CA VAL A 130 4.93 -31.71 2.46
C VAL A 130 5.69 -30.70 3.34
N PRO A 131 6.61 -31.10 4.24
CA PRO A 131 7.38 -30.14 5.03
C PRO A 131 8.25 -29.21 4.18
N ALA A 132 8.87 -29.74 3.11
CA ALA A 132 9.72 -28.96 2.23
C ALA A 132 8.91 -27.94 1.41
N LEU A 133 7.72 -28.36 0.94
CA LEU A 133 6.75 -27.48 0.29
C LEU A 133 6.29 -26.35 1.19
N ALA A 134 5.96 -26.67 2.44
CA ALA A 134 5.49 -25.69 3.40
C ALA A 134 6.59 -24.68 3.77
N GLN A 135 7.82 -25.13 4.00
CA GLN A 135 8.98 -24.26 4.21
C GLN A 135 9.21 -23.30 3.04
N TYR A 136 9.12 -23.82 1.82
CA TYR A 136 9.28 -22.99 0.64
C TYR A 136 8.14 -21.97 0.48
N ALA A 137 6.88 -22.40 0.70
CA ALA A 137 5.71 -21.52 0.70
C ALA A 137 5.83 -20.38 1.72
N THR A 138 6.28 -20.67 2.94
CA THR A 138 6.49 -19.65 3.99
C THR A 138 7.56 -18.62 3.60
N ALA A 139 8.61 -19.04 2.87
CA ALA A 139 9.65 -18.13 2.41
C ALA A 139 9.13 -17.18 1.31
N VAL A 140 8.36 -17.73 0.35
CA VAL A 140 7.73 -16.95 -0.72
C VAL A 140 6.72 -15.95 -0.16
N LEU A 141 5.85 -16.38 0.76
CA LEU A 141 4.89 -15.49 1.42
C LEU A 141 5.59 -14.35 2.16
N GLN A 142 6.71 -14.66 2.84
CA GLN A 142 7.49 -13.65 3.52
C GLN A 142 8.08 -12.61 2.56
N GLN A 143 8.55 -13.04 1.39
CA GLN A 143 9.15 -12.16 0.38
C GLN A 143 8.09 -11.28 -0.31
N VAL A 144 6.96 -11.86 -0.70
CA VAL A 144 5.94 -11.18 -1.53
C VAL A 144 5.05 -10.27 -0.69
N LEU A 145 4.59 -10.76 0.47
CA LEU A 145 3.59 -10.05 1.28
C LEU A 145 4.21 -9.32 2.47
N SER A 146 5.49 -9.61 2.81
CA SER A 146 6.17 -9.07 3.99
C SER A 146 5.29 -9.07 5.26
N PRO A 147 4.62 -10.19 5.60
CA PRO A 147 3.87 -10.32 6.84
C PRO A 147 4.79 -10.20 8.05
N GLY A 148 4.20 -10.02 9.24
CA GLY A 148 4.97 -10.01 10.48
C GLY A 148 5.62 -11.37 10.74
N ASN A 149 4.86 -12.45 10.52
CA ASN A 149 5.37 -13.82 10.52
C ASN A 149 4.50 -14.74 9.67
N THR A 150 5.09 -15.86 9.26
CA THR A 150 4.40 -17.00 8.67
C THR A 150 4.88 -18.27 9.37
N VAL A 151 3.96 -19.14 9.78
CA VAL A 151 4.27 -20.38 10.50
C VAL A 151 3.64 -21.59 9.80
N TYR A 152 4.32 -22.72 9.88
CA TYR A 152 3.80 -24.02 9.46
C TYR A 152 3.77 -24.97 10.66
N LEU A 153 2.58 -25.53 10.90
CA LEU A 153 2.28 -26.46 11.98
C LEU A 153 1.89 -27.82 11.40
N GLU A 154 2.32 -28.90 12.02
CA GLU A 154 1.90 -30.28 11.68
C GLU A 154 1.16 -30.94 12.82
N ARG A 155 0.17 -31.77 12.50
CA ARG A 155 -0.57 -32.50 13.52
C ARG A 155 0.20 -33.75 13.96
N GLU A 156 0.53 -33.82 15.24
CA GLU A 156 1.04 -35.01 15.91
C GLU A 156 0.02 -35.46 16.97
N GLY A 157 -0.93 -36.31 16.57
CA GLY A 157 -2.02 -36.74 17.46
C GLY A 157 -2.95 -35.58 17.83
N GLU A 158 -2.94 -35.18 19.10
CA GLU A 158 -3.81 -34.12 19.65
C GLU A 158 -3.10 -32.76 19.79
N VAL A 159 -1.89 -32.62 19.22
CA VAL A 159 -1.13 -31.37 19.23
C VAL A 159 -0.69 -30.96 17.83
N TRP A 160 -0.66 -29.66 17.58
CA TRP A 160 -0.06 -28.99 16.44
C TRP A 160 1.36 -28.58 16.80
N GLN A 161 2.34 -29.16 16.12
CA GLN A 161 3.74 -28.89 16.35
C GLN A 161 4.29 -27.91 15.32
N LEU A 162 4.98 -26.88 15.80
CA LEU A 162 5.65 -25.91 14.94
C LEU A 162 6.81 -26.58 14.20
N ARG A 163 6.71 -26.60 12.86
CA ARG A 163 7.74 -27.16 11.98
C ARG A 163 8.60 -26.08 11.34
N HIS A 164 7.98 -24.96 10.97
CA HIS A 164 8.70 -23.88 10.32
C HIS A 164 8.15 -22.51 10.72
N VAL A 165 9.06 -21.54 10.76
CA VAL A 165 8.75 -20.12 11.00
C VAL A 165 9.57 -19.28 10.03
N SER A 166 8.91 -18.28 9.45
CA SER A 166 9.51 -17.20 8.68
C SER A 166 9.03 -15.86 9.27
N GLY A 167 9.89 -14.85 9.32
CA GLY A 167 9.62 -13.58 10.01
C GLY A 167 9.97 -13.61 11.50
N GLN A 168 9.45 -12.63 12.26
CA GLN A 168 9.70 -12.53 13.71
C GLN A 168 8.46 -12.92 14.50
N LEU A 169 8.65 -13.81 15.47
CA LEU A 169 7.65 -14.12 16.49
C LEU A 169 8.00 -13.38 17.77
N ASP A 170 6.97 -12.98 18.51
CA ASP A 170 7.16 -12.60 19.91
C ASP A 170 7.73 -13.81 20.70
N PRO A 171 8.69 -13.62 21.63
CA PRO A 171 9.31 -14.72 22.36
C PRO A 171 8.33 -15.59 23.16
N GLU A 172 7.26 -15.01 23.71
CA GLU A 172 6.24 -15.75 24.46
C GLU A 172 5.41 -16.62 23.52
N LEU A 173 5.03 -16.06 22.37
CA LEU A 173 4.36 -16.82 21.31
C LEU A 173 5.25 -17.94 20.76
N GLU A 174 6.53 -17.66 20.48
CA GLU A 174 7.45 -18.67 19.97
C GLU A 174 7.59 -19.84 20.95
N ALA A 175 7.74 -19.54 22.24
CA ALA A 175 7.80 -20.56 23.28
C ALA A 175 6.50 -21.38 23.35
N ALA A 176 5.34 -20.74 23.25
CA ALA A 176 4.04 -21.41 23.22
C ALA A 176 3.89 -22.32 21.99
N LEU A 177 4.25 -21.85 20.79
CA LEU A 177 4.16 -22.64 19.55
C LEU A 177 5.14 -23.83 19.55
N ARG A 178 6.35 -23.63 20.07
CA ARG A 178 7.34 -24.72 20.23
C ARG A 178 6.94 -25.75 21.29
N GLY A 179 6.11 -25.36 22.25
CA GLY A 179 5.54 -26.26 23.26
C GLY A 179 4.45 -27.19 22.73
N GLY A 180 3.97 -26.95 21.51
CA GLY A 180 2.86 -27.68 20.88
C GLY A 180 1.51 -27.07 21.26
N VAL A 181 0.68 -26.83 20.25
CA VAL A 181 -0.62 -26.19 20.41
C VAL A 181 -1.74 -27.25 20.41
N PRO A 182 -2.67 -27.26 21.37
CA PRO A 182 -3.75 -28.26 21.39
C PRO A 182 -4.59 -28.25 20.10
N ALA A 183 -4.90 -29.44 19.57
CA ALA A 183 -5.64 -29.57 18.32
C ALA A 183 -7.11 -29.13 18.41
N ALA A 184 -7.68 -29.18 19.63
CA ALA A 184 -9.06 -28.81 19.92
C ALA A 184 -9.30 -27.29 20.05
N LEU A 185 -8.30 -26.44 19.72
CA LEU A 185 -8.54 -25.00 19.73
C LEU A 185 -9.54 -24.59 18.63
N PRO A 186 -10.57 -23.79 18.94
CA PRO A 186 -11.64 -23.46 17.99
C PRO A 186 -11.16 -22.87 16.66
N GLY A 187 -10.09 -22.06 16.66
CA GLY A 187 -9.54 -21.45 15.44
C GLY A 187 -9.04 -22.46 14.41
N PHE A 188 -8.53 -23.60 14.89
CA PHE A 188 -8.10 -24.69 14.02
C PHE A 188 -9.28 -25.51 13.52
N GLU A 189 -10.25 -25.84 14.38
CA GLU A 189 -11.47 -26.55 13.97
C GLU A 189 -12.23 -25.82 12.85
N VAL A 190 -12.35 -24.49 12.95
CA VAL A 190 -12.98 -23.66 11.92
C VAL A 190 -12.25 -23.77 10.58
N SER A 191 -10.91 -23.71 10.61
CA SER A 191 -10.08 -23.78 9.40
C SER A 191 -10.22 -25.15 8.73
N PHE A 192 -10.04 -26.24 9.48
CA PHE A 192 -10.10 -27.60 8.94
C PHE A 192 -11.52 -28.03 8.53
N GLY A 193 -12.56 -27.57 9.22
CA GLY A 193 -13.95 -27.86 8.86
C GLY A 193 -14.33 -27.31 7.48
N ARG A 194 -13.74 -26.18 7.07
CA ARG A 194 -14.02 -25.53 5.78
C ARG A 194 -13.20 -26.08 4.61
N ARG A 195 -12.01 -26.63 4.88
CA ARG A 195 -11.03 -27.07 3.86
C ARG A 195 -10.65 -25.98 2.83
N GLU A 196 -10.77 -24.72 3.23
CA GLU A 196 -10.51 -23.52 2.44
C GLU A 196 -9.71 -22.51 3.30
N PRO A 197 -9.01 -21.52 2.71
CA PRO A 197 -8.39 -20.45 3.47
C PRO A 197 -9.42 -19.70 4.31
N VAL A 198 -9.08 -19.43 5.57
CA VAL A 198 -9.90 -18.60 6.46
C VAL A 198 -9.13 -17.34 6.83
N PHE A 199 -9.80 -16.20 6.68
CA PHE A 199 -9.26 -14.88 7.00
C PHE A 199 -9.98 -14.35 8.23
N PHE A 200 -9.20 -14.05 9.27
CA PHE A 200 -9.68 -13.42 10.49
C PHE A 200 -9.25 -11.96 10.47
N GLU A 201 -10.16 -11.10 10.02
CA GLU A 201 -10.03 -9.65 10.09
C GLU A 201 -10.37 -9.22 11.53
N HIS A 202 -9.40 -8.68 12.27
CA HIS A 202 -9.47 -8.37 13.72
C HIS A 202 -9.42 -9.61 14.62
N TRP A 203 -8.19 -10.06 14.91
CA TRP A 203 -7.97 -11.17 15.84
C TRP A 203 -8.41 -10.79 17.27
N ASP A 204 -9.43 -11.48 17.78
CA ASP A 204 -9.77 -11.48 19.20
C ASP A 204 -9.27 -12.81 19.81
N PRO A 205 -8.21 -12.79 20.64
CA PRO A 205 -7.64 -14.00 21.22
C PRO A 205 -8.63 -14.76 22.13
N GLY A 206 -9.72 -14.12 22.57
CA GLY A 206 -10.59 -14.66 23.63
C GLY A 206 -9.79 -14.99 24.90
N GLU A 207 -10.37 -15.77 25.80
CA GLU A 207 -9.70 -16.20 27.05
C GLU A 207 -8.72 -17.39 26.88
N LEU A 208 -8.60 -17.96 25.67
CA LEU A 208 -7.94 -19.26 25.44
C LEU A 208 -6.67 -19.20 24.59
N ALA A 209 -6.27 -18.03 24.10
CA ALA A 209 -5.02 -17.84 23.35
C ALA A 209 -4.04 -16.95 24.14
N PRO A 210 -2.71 -17.13 23.97
CA PRO A 210 -1.73 -16.20 24.53
C PRO A 210 -2.04 -14.76 24.07
N PRO A 211 -1.71 -13.74 24.88
CA PRO A 211 -2.01 -12.33 24.59
C PRO A 211 -1.11 -11.81 23.46
N VAL A 212 -1.34 -12.30 22.24
CA VAL A 212 -0.61 -11.87 21.06
C VAL A 212 -1.44 -10.84 20.31
N HIS A 213 -0.82 -9.71 20.01
CA HIS A 213 -1.41 -8.64 19.22
C HIS A 213 -1.19 -8.92 17.73
N PHE A 214 -2.12 -9.66 17.12
CA PHE A 214 -2.25 -9.73 15.68
C PHE A 214 -3.34 -8.77 15.21
N THR A 215 -3.09 -8.05 14.13
CA THR A 215 -4.13 -7.23 13.49
C THR A 215 -5.04 -8.11 12.65
N ALA A 216 -4.46 -9.06 11.92
CA ALA A 216 -5.18 -10.07 11.13
C ALA A 216 -4.36 -11.35 11.00
N ILE A 217 -5.04 -12.48 10.84
CA ILE A 217 -4.41 -13.77 10.57
C ILE A 217 -5.16 -14.49 9.44
N ALA A 218 -4.39 -15.04 8.49
CA ALA A 218 -4.88 -15.94 7.47
C ALA A 218 -4.38 -17.35 7.78
N THR A 219 -5.27 -18.33 7.76
CA THR A 219 -4.96 -19.74 7.99
C THR A 219 -5.36 -20.58 6.78
N TYR A 220 -4.51 -21.51 6.40
CA TYR A 220 -4.73 -22.42 5.29
C TYR A 220 -4.50 -23.88 5.75
N PRO A 221 -5.55 -24.70 5.82
CA PRO A 221 -5.42 -26.11 6.17
C PRO A 221 -4.86 -26.92 5.00
N LEU A 222 -3.86 -27.75 5.27
CA LEU A 222 -3.23 -28.65 4.31
C LEU A 222 -3.73 -30.08 4.53
N PHE A 223 -4.16 -30.71 3.43
CA PHE A 223 -4.67 -32.09 3.42
C PHE A 223 -3.85 -33.01 2.50
N PRO A 224 -2.63 -33.41 2.89
CA PRO A 224 -1.90 -34.46 2.18
C PRO A 224 -2.75 -35.75 2.16
N GLN A 225 -2.99 -36.31 0.96
CA GLN A 225 -3.79 -37.53 0.78
C GLN A 225 -5.17 -37.47 1.48
N ASP A 226 -5.83 -36.30 1.44
CA ASP A 226 -7.13 -36.03 2.08
C ASP A 226 -7.17 -36.07 3.62
N HIS A 227 -6.01 -36.21 4.31
CA HIS A 227 -5.96 -36.18 5.77
C HIS A 227 -5.47 -34.82 6.30
N PRO A 228 -6.13 -34.20 7.31
CA PRO A 228 -5.68 -32.93 7.88
C PRO A 228 -4.35 -33.13 8.61
N ALA A 229 -3.25 -32.78 7.96
CA ALA A 229 -1.91 -33.07 8.48
C ALA A 229 -1.10 -31.80 8.76
N GLY A 230 -1.42 -30.68 8.12
CA GLY A 230 -0.65 -29.45 8.23
C GLY A 230 -1.50 -28.19 8.20
N MET A 231 -0.92 -27.10 8.67
CA MET A 231 -1.56 -25.79 8.66
C MET A 231 -0.52 -24.71 8.44
N LEU A 232 -0.76 -23.92 7.42
CA LEU A 232 0.02 -22.75 7.09
C LEU A 232 -0.73 -21.51 7.59
N SER A 233 -0.10 -20.71 8.42
CA SER A 233 -0.70 -19.50 8.98
C SER A 233 0.21 -18.31 8.71
N MET A 234 -0.39 -17.18 8.35
CA MET A 234 0.29 -15.92 8.11
C MET A 234 -0.36 -14.85 8.97
N ALA A 235 0.43 -14.12 9.75
CA ALA A 235 -0.06 -13.09 10.64
C ALA A 235 0.50 -11.71 10.26
N LEU A 236 -0.39 -10.72 10.24
CA LEU A 236 -0.03 -9.32 10.22
C LEU A 236 0.07 -8.82 11.66
N MET A 237 1.20 -8.22 11.99
CA MET A 237 1.44 -7.62 13.30
C MET A 237 1.22 -6.11 13.22
N ASP A 238 0.75 -5.53 14.33
CA ASP A 238 0.77 -4.08 14.48
C ASP A 238 2.21 -3.60 14.38
N ARG A 239 2.49 -2.70 13.43
CA ARG A 239 3.79 -2.02 13.41
C ARG A 239 3.83 -1.11 14.64
N PRO A 240 4.90 -1.17 15.46
CA PRO A 240 5.09 -0.13 16.48
C PRO A 240 5.19 1.22 15.75
N ALA A 241 4.39 2.18 16.21
CA ALA A 241 4.41 3.57 15.75
C ALA A 241 5.74 4.26 16.07
#